data_AF-I6F120-F1
#
_entry.id   AF-I6F120-F1
#
_cell.length_a   1.000
_cell.length_b   1.000
_cell.length_c   1.000
_cell.angle_alpha   90.00
_cell.angle_beta   90.00
_cell.angle_gamma   90.00
#
_symmetry.space_group_name_H-M   'P 1'
#
loop_
_entity.id
_entity.type
_entity.pdbx_description
1 polymer ?
#
loop_
_entity_poly.entity_id
_entity_poly.type
_entity_poly.pdbx_seq_one_letter_code
_entity_poly.pdbx_strand_id
1 'polypeptide(L)'
;DQARLLSRWLNGQPQGWLASHRLMKTVRWDTVDQLPSLDSSGRTRLVPPKTGYRAQLKRLWLQKNWVELIELASQMYCEGVNHFWLDLQWYLWQGLSHAGQPWDSWSDAVLSDLRLLLKRLPGLEGLAWNDGTPFADEVTLAWIAEKVNEEDMMYGDEAAIPAVVNGQTDDVLILESEAMEKGDTEGPEAALTWLQSRPGMDTPRHRWLIRLLMARVAEQYGRNDMALHLLGELITRAPQLTLEDWEPALLFEVRARRLKLLRMKAGRSESDKARLMPEMDTLLAGLIAIDPARAMVLCG
;
A
#
# COMPACT_ATOMS: atom_id res chain seq x y z
N ASP A 1 -27.67 10.01 16.15
CA ASP A 1 -27.82 9.08 17.30
C ASP A 1 -28.75 7.89 17.07
N GLN A 2 -29.89 8.04 16.39
CA GLN A 2 -30.77 6.91 16.09
C GLN A 2 -30.08 5.75 15.32
N ALA A 3 -29.26 6.07 14.31
CA ALA A 3 -28.48 5.06 13.59
C ALA A 3 -27.51 4.26 14.50
N ARG A 4 -26.87 4.92 15.47
CA ARG A 4 -25.99 4.25 16.44
C ARG A 4 -26.77 3.33 17.37
N LEU A 5 -27.97 3.74 17.80
CA LEU A 5 -28.85 2.91 18.62
C LEU A 5 -29.28 1.64 17.86
N LEU A 6 -29.71 1.80 16.59
CA LEU A 6 -30.09 0.68 15.74
C LEU A 6 -28.90 -0.24 15.43
N SER A 7 -27.73 0.31 15.14
CA SER A 7 -26.49 -0.45 14.95
C SER A 7 -26.13 -1.27 16.19
N ARG A 8 -26.20 -0.70 17.39
CA ARG A 8 -25.99 -1.45 18.64
C ARG A 8 -27.00 -2.57 18.82
N TRP A 9 -28.27 -2.32 18.52
CA TRP A 9 -29.32 -3.34 18.58
C TRP A 9 -29.06 -4.48 17.58
N LEU A 10 -28.70 -4.15 16.34
CA LEU A 10 -28.31 -5.11 15.30
C LEU A 10 -27.11 -5.95 15.75
N ASN A 11 -26.08 -5.32 16.31
CA ASN A 11 -24.88 -6.01 16.77
C ASN A 11 -25.17 -7.01 17.90
N GLY A 12 -26.24 -6.80 18.68
CA GLY A 12 -26.70 -7.73 19.71
C GLY A 12 -27.52 -8.91 19.18
N GLN A 13 -27.87 -8.94 17.90
CA GLN A 13 -28.59 -10.06 17.27
C GLN A 13 -27.61 -11.17 16.84
N PRO A 14 -28.04 -12.44 16.74
CA PRO A 14 -27.24 -13.51 16.17
C PRO A 14 -26.75 -13.17 14.76
N GLN A 15 -25.44 -13.27 14.51
CA GLN A 15 -24.80 -12.90 13.24
C GLN A 15 -25.08 -11.45 12.79
N GLY A 16 -25.41 -10.57 13.73
CA GLY A 16 -25.86 -9.19 13.43
C GLY A 16 -24.74 -8.20 13.13
N TRP A 17 -23.47 -8.60 13.24
CA TRP A 17 -22.32 -7.72 13.03
C TRP A 17 -22.31 -7.11 11.62
N LEU A 18 -22.51 -7.91 10.56
CA LEU A 18 -22.47 -7.41 9.18
C LEU A 18 -23.55 -6.35 8.94
N ALA A 19 -24.78 -6.59 9.42
CA ALA A 19 -25.87 -5.63 9.30
C ALA A 19 -25.57 -4.33 10.07
N SER A 20 -25.02 -4.44 11.27
CA SER A 20 -24.58 -3.29 12.07
C SER A 20 -23.48 -2.49 11.37
N HIS A 21 -22.45 -3.18 10.85
CA HIS A 21 -21.32 -2.61 10.14
C HIS A 21 -21.80 -1.83 8.90
N ARG A 22 -22.56 -2.48 8.03
CA ARG A 22 -23.11 -1.89 6.80
C ARG A 22 -24.00 -0.68 7.05
N LEU A 23 -24.86 -0.73 8.08
CA LEU A 23 -25.69 0.41 8.47
C LEU A 23 -24.82 1.62 8.82
N MET A 24 -23.79 1.43 9.63
CA MET A 24 -22.90 2.52 10.03
C MET A 24 -22.02 3.02 8.89
N LYS A 25 -21.62 2.14 7.95
CA LYS A 25 -20.93 2.51 6.72
C LYS A 25 -21.77 3.43 5.88
N THR A 26 -22.97 3.02 5.51
CA THR A 26 -23.87 3.84 4.69
C THR A 26 -24.18 5.18 5.34
N VAL A 27 -24.52 5.20 6.63
CA VAL A 27 -24.86 6.46 7.30
C VAL A 27 -23.67 7.44 7.37
N ARG A 28 -22.42 6.96 7.45
CA ARG A 28 -21.24 7.81 7.68
C ARG A 28 -20.38 8.07 6.45
N TRP A 29 -20.39 7.18 5.47
CA TRP A 29 -19.64 7.32 4.22
C TRP A 29 -20.53 7.75 3.07
N ASP A 30 -21.74 7.20 2.94
CA ASP A 30 -22.58 7.55 1.80
C ASP A 30 -23.14 8.97 1.86
N THR A 31 -23.12 9.58 3.05
CA THR A 31 -23.50 10.98 3.31
C THR A 31 -22.35 11.97 3.10
N VAL A 32 -21.15 11.51 2.75
CA VAL A 32 -20.00 12.35 2.42
C VAL A 32 -19.90 12.47 0.90
N ASP A 33 -20.17 13.68 0.40
CA ASP A 33 -20.20 13.95 -1.04
C ASP A 33 -18.90 14.58 -1.56
N GLN A 34 -18.07 15.13 -0.67
CA GLN A 34 -16.84 15.84 -1.03
C GLN A 34 -15.72 15.56 -0.03
N LEU A 35 -14.47 15.70 -0.50
CA LEU A 35 -13.29 15.62 0.37
C LEU A 35 -13.35 16.71 1.46
N PRO A 36 -12.88 16.42 2.70
CA PRO A 36 -12.75 17.44 3.73
C PRO A 36 -11.90 18.61 3.27
N SER A 37 -12.33 19.85 3.56
CA SER A 37 -11.60 21.05 3.16
C SER A 37 -10.23 21.13 3.81
N LEU A 38 -9.23 21.52 3.02
CA LEU A 38 -7.85 21.69 3.44
C LEU A 38 -7.56 23.11 3.94
N ASP A 39 -6.62 23.23 4.87
CA ASP A 39 -6.04 24.49 5.31
C ASP A 39 -4.88 24.92 4.39
N SER A 40 -4.24 26.05 4.72
CA SER A 40 -3.11 26.58 3.95
C SER A 40 -1.86 25.68 3.96
N SER A 41 -1.82 24.66 4.82
CA SER A 41 -0.73 23.68 4.92
C SER A 41 -1.09 22.35 4.23
N GLY A 42 -2.23 22.26 3.55
CA GLY A 42 -2.70 21.02 2.92
C GLY A 42 -3.28 19.99 3.89
N ARG A 43 -3.59 20.37 5.14
CA ARG A 43 -4.17 19.49 6.17
C ARG A 43 -5.66 19.72 6.31
N THR A 44 -6.42 18.69 6.70
CA THR A 44 -7.84 18.88 6.99
C THR A 44 -8.03 19.63 8.31
N ARG A 45 -9.20 20.26 8.49
CA ARG A 45 -9.59 20.87 9.78
C ARG A 45 -10.17 19.85 10.77
N LEU A 46 -10.11 18.56 10.44
CA LEU A 46 -10.67 17.50 11.25
C LEU A 46 -9.74 17.17 12.43
N VAL A 47 -10.33 17.01 13.61
CA VAL A 47 -9.59 16.64 14.82
C VAL A 47 -9.23 15.15 14.75
N PRO A 48 -7.98 14.78 15.07
CA PRO A 48 -7.53 13.40 15.06
C PRO A 48 -8.30 12.54 16.08
N PRO A 49 -8.24 11.20 15.93
CA PRO A 49 -8.73 10.26 16.93
C PRO A 49 -8.12 10.53 18.31
N LYS A 50 -8.83 10.13 19.38
CA LYS A 50 -8.38 10.35 20.76
C LYS A 50 -7.00 9.72 21.01
N THR A 51 -6.18 10.43 21.78
CA THR A 51 -4.86 9.95 22.20
C THR A 51 -4.96 8.57 22.87
N GLY A 52 -4.12 7.63 22.44
CA GLY A 52 -4.09 6.27 22.97
C GLY A 52 -4.95 5.24 22.21
N TYR A 53 -5.87 5.66 21.33
CA TYR A 53 -6.67 4.72 20.52
C TYR A 53 -5.79 3.82 19.65
N ARG A 54 -4.81 4.41 18.94
CA ARG A 54 -3.80 3.67 18.16
C ARG A 54 -3.06 2.62 18.99
N ALA A 55 -2.65 2.96 20.21
CA ALA A 55 -1.95 2.03 21.09
C ALA A 55 -2.82 0.85 21.53
N GLN A 56 -4.12 1.09 21.77
CA GLN A 56 -5.07 0.03 22.13
C GLN A 56 -5.29 -0.96 20.99
N LEU A 57 -5.52 -0.46 19.77
CA LEU A 57 -5.68 -1.29 18.57
C LEU A 57 -4.41 -2.12 18.28
N LYS A 58 -3.24 -1.47 18.30
CA LYS A 58 -1.95 -2.14 18.09
C LYS A 58 -1.70 -3.23 19.14
N ARG A 59 -2.05 -2.98 20.41
CA ARG A 59 -1.93 -3.99 21.48
C ARG A 59 -2.78 -5.22 21.20
N LEU A 60 -4.07 -5.04 20.86
CA LEU A 60 -4.98 -6.16 20.58
C LEU A 60 -4.52 -6.96 19.36
N TRP A 61 -4.05 -6.27 18.32
CA TRP A 61 -3.49 -6.89 17.13
C TRP A 61 -2.23 -7.74 17.45
N LEU A 62 -1.28 -7.20 18.21
CA LEU A 62 -0.08 -7.94 18.65
C LEU A 62 -0.44 -9.17 19.50
N GLN A 63 -1.47 -9.06 20.34
CA GLN A 63 -1.97 -10.15 21.18
C GLN A 63 -2.81 -11.16 20.40
N LYS A 64 -3.07 -10.94 19.10
CA LYS A 64 -3.96 -11.75 18.26
C LYS A 64 -5.37 -11.90 18.84
N ASN A 65 -5.82 -10.90 19.58
CA ASN A 65 -7.16 -10.87 20.14
C ASN A 65 -8.13 -10.29 19.12
N TRP A 66 -8.48 -11.11 18.13
CA TRP A 66 -9.18 -10.67 16.91
C TRP A 66 -10.60 -10.19 17.15
N VAL A 67 -11.37 -10.87 18.01
CA VAL A 67 -12.77 -10.50 18.29
C VAL A 67 -12.84 -9.14 19.00
N GLU A 68 -12.01 -8.93 20.03
CA GLU A 68 -11.98 -7.65 20.73
C GLU A 68 -11.45 -6.53 19.82
N LEU A 69 -10.51 -6.84 18.92
CA LEU A 69 -10.03 -5.89 17.90
C LEU A 69 -11.17 -5.44 16.97
N ILE A 70 -11.99 -6.38 16.49
CA ILE A 70 -13.14 -6.10 15.62
C ILE A 70 -14.14 -5.19 16.34
N GLU A 71 -14.50 -5.54 17.58
CA GLU A 71 -15.46 -4.79 18.38
C GLU A 71 -14.97 -3.37 18.68
N LEU A 72 -13.70 -3.23 19.10
CA LEU A 72 -13.11 -1.94 19.43
C LEU A 72 -13.00 -1.05 18.19
N ALA A 73 -12.53 -1.57 17.07
CA ALA A 73 -12.44 -0.80 15.82
C ALA A 73 -13.83 -0.37 15.31
N SER A 74 -14.85 -1.24 15.43
CA SER A 74 -16.25 -0.92 15.09
C SER A 74 -16.81 0.21 15.97
N GLN A 75 -16.51 0.17 17.27
CA GLN A 75 -16.90 1.23 18.19
C GLN A 75 -16.21 2.55 17.86
N MET A 76 -14.89 2.55 17.68
CA MET A 76 -14.10 3.74 17.37
C MET A 76 -14.56 4.40 16.07
N TYR A 77 -14.93 3.62 15.05
CA TYR A 77 -15.46 4.11 13.78
C TYR A 77 -16.72 4.98 13.94
N CYS A 78 -17.57 4.64 14.93
CA CYS A 78 -18.83 5.33 15.21
C CYS A 78 -18.65 6.66 15.96
N GLU A 79 -17.46 6.94 16.48
CA GLU A 79 -17.16 8.14 17.26
C GLU A 79 -16.76 9.33 16.36
N GLY A 80 -17.25 10.53 16.72
CA GLY A 80 -16.84 11.80 16.10
C GLY A 80 -16.73 11.74 14.57
N VAL A 81 -15.56 12.12 14.07
CA VAL A 81 -15.17 12.11 12.66
C VAL A 81 -14.28 10.91 12.28
N ASN A 82 -14.18 9.90 13.15
CA ASN A 82 -13.32 8.73 12.94
C ASN A 82 -13.71 7.85 11.75
N HIS A 83 -14.81 8.15 11.04
CA HIS A 83 -15.11 7.48 9.77
C HIS A 83 -14.09 7.82 8.68
N PHE A 84 -13.31 8.89 8.83
CA PHE A 84 -12.15 9.19 7.98
C PHE A 84 -10.86 8.50 8.42
N TRP A 85 -10.85 7.82 9.58
CA TRP A 85 -9.68 7.08 10.03
C TRP A 85 -9.62 5.72 9.35
N LEU A 86 -8.84 5.64 8.28
CA LEU A 86 -8.79 4.48 7.40
C LEU A 86 -8.04 3.30 8.03
N ASP A 87 -7.11 3.54 8.97
CA ASP A 87 -6.45 2.45 9.71
C ASP A 87 -7.47 1.53 10.42
N LEU A 88 -8.64 2.07 10.82
CA LEU A 88 -9.70 1.25 11.41
C LEU A 88 -10.20 0.18 10.44
N GLN A 89 -10.17 0.43 9.13
CA GLN A 89 -10.58 -0.55 8.12
C GLN A 89 -9.57 -1.67 8.00
N TRP A 90 -8.28 -1.33 8.06
CA TRP A 90 -7.21 -2.32 8.09
C TRP A 90 -7.33 -3.22 9.33
N TYR A 91 -7.51 -2.64 10.53
CA TYR A 91 -7.71 -3.42 11.75
C TYR A 91 -8.98 -4.29 11.72
N LEU A 92 -10.07 -3.79 11.15
CA LEU A 92 -11.30 -4.57 10.96
C LEU A 92 -11.06 -5.74 10.01
N TRP A 93 -10.43 -5.50 8.87
CA TRP A 93 -10.10 -6.56 7.91
C TRP A 93 -9.18 -7.61 8.54
N GLN A 94 -8.10 -7.18 9.21
CA GLN A 94 -7.19 -8.07 9.94
C GLN A 94 -7.93 -8.93 10.95
N GLY A 95 -8.76 -8.32 11.79
CA GLY A 95 -9.56 -9.03 12.79
C GLY A 95 -10.50 -10.04 12.17
N LEU A 96 -11.28 -9.64 11.16
CA LEU A 96 -12.24 -10.51 10.48
C LEU A 96 -11.55 -11.71 9.82
N SER A 97 -10.48 -11.45 9.05
CA SER A 97 -9.75 -12.49 8.32
C SER A 97 -9.07 -13.52 9.23
N HIS A 98 -8.77 -13.18 10.49
CA HIS A 98 -8.05 -14.07 11.41
C HIS A 98 -8.89 -14.62 12.56
N ALA A 99 -10.09 -14.08 12.81
CA ALA A 99 -11.00 -14.56 13.87
C ALA A 99 -11.67 -15.91 13.53
N GLY A 100 -11.58 -16.37 12.27
CA GLY A 100 -12.23 -17.58 11.79
C GLY A 100 -13.74 -17.45 11.66
N GLN A 101 -14.44 -18.56 11.43
CA GLN A 101 -15.88 -18.55 11.19
C GLN A 101 -16.68 -18.05 12.42
N PRO A 102 -17.70 -17.20 12.22
CA PRO A 102 -18.25 -16.70 10.95
C PRO A 102 -17.59 -15.41 10.42
N TRP A 103 -16.59 -14.87 11.12
CA TRP A 103 -16.03 -13.53 10.89
C TRP A 103 -15.27 -13.39 9.59
N ASP A 104 -14.50 -14.40 9.22
CA ASP A 104 -13.70 -14.47 7.99
C ASP A 104 -14.53 -14.19 6.74
N SER A 105 -15.77 -14.70 6.70
CA SER A 105 -16.73 -14.51 5.61
C SER A 105 -17.15 -13.05 5.38
N TRP A 106 -16.88 -12.16 6.33
CA TRP A 106 -17.25 -10.74 6.25
C TRP A 106 -16.08 -9.81 5.93
N SER A 107 -14.85 -10.34 5.80
CA SER A 107 -13.68 -9.52 5.50
C SER A 107 -13.77 -8.80 4.15
N ASP A 108 -14.32 -9.46 3.12
CA ASP A 108 -14.54 -8.88 1.78
C ASP A 108 -15.52 -7.70 1.79
N ALA A 109 -16.45 -7.66 2.74
CA ALA A 109 -17.39 -6.54 2.87
C ALA A 109 -16.65 -5.23 3.22
N VAL A 110 -15.61 -5.31 4.06
CA VAL A 110 -14.78 -4.15 4.42
C VAL A 110 -14.02 -3.62 3.20
N LEU A 111 -13.46 -4.52 2.39
CA LEU A 111 -12.77 -4.15 1.14
C LEU A 111 -13.72 -3.47 0.16
N SER A 112 -14.88 -4.09 -0.07
CA SER A 112 -15.91 -3.57 -0.99
C SER A 112 -16.42 -2.19 -0.59
N ASP A 113 -16.65 -1.98 0.70
CA ASP A 113 -17.10 -0.68 1.23
C ASP A 113 -16.04 0.40 1.10
N LEU A 114 -14.78 0.07 1.42
CA LEU A 114 -13.69 1.03 1.31
C LEU A 114 -13.41 1.38 -0.16
N ARG A 115 -13.50 0.40 -1.08
CA ARG A 115 -13.38 0.61 -2.52
C ARG A 115 -14.43 1.58 -3.04
N LEU A 116 -15.69 1.40 -2.64
CA LEU A 116 -16.78 2.28 -3.03
C LEU A 116 -16.54 3.72 -2.55
N LEU A 117 -16.07 3.90 -1.32
CA LEU A 117 -15.72 5.21 -0.77
C LEU A 117 -14.62 5.89 -1.59
N LEU A 118 -13.49 5.21 -1.79
CA LEU A 118 -12.31 5.79 -2.46
C LEU A 118 -12.56 6.06 -3.94
N LYS A 119 -13.41 5.26 -4.60
CA LYS A 119 -13.88 5.54 -5.96
C LYS A 119 -14.71 6.83 -6.04
N ARG A 120 -15.53 7.11 -5.03
CA ARG A 120 -16.34 8.35 -4.95
C ARG A 120 -15.51 9.56 -4.54
N LEU A 121 -14.51 9.36 -3.69
CA LEU A 121 -13.69 10.40 -3.09
C LEU A 121 -12.19 10.11 -3.33
N PRO A 122 -11.70 10.23 -4.58
CA PRO A 122 -10.31 9.92 -4.91
C PRO A 122 -9.33 10.81 -4.14
N GLY A 123 -8.27 10.23 -3.59
CA GLY A 123 -7.23 10.95 -2.85
C GLY A 123 -7.57 11.19 -1.37
N LEU A 124 -8.71 10.68 -0.88
CA LEU A 124 -9.07 10.72 0.53
C LEU A 124 -8.02 10.03 1.42
N GLU A 125 -7.45 8.94 0.92
CA GLU A 125 -6.42 8.14 1.57
C GLU A 125 -5.10 8.91 1.80
N GLY A 126 -4.82 9.94 0.99
CA GLY A 126 -3.64 10.80 1.12
C GLY A 126 -3.83 12.00 2.04
N LEU A 127 -4.99 12.15 2.68
CA LEU A 127 -5.28 13.29 3.55
C LEU A 127 -4.78 13.08 4.99
N ALA A 128 -4.62 14.20 5.69
CA ALA A 128 -4.15 14.24 7.08
C ALA A 128 -5.08 15.04 7.99
N TRP A 129 -5.08 14.70 9.28
CA TRP A 129 -5.76 15.44 10.35
C TRP A 129 -5.13 16.83 10.54
N ASN A 130 -5.76 17.67 11.37
CA ASN A 130 -5.25 19.02 11.66
C ASN A 130 -3.87 19.04 12.34
N ASP A 131 -3.50 17.97 13.04
CA ASP A 131 -2.18 17.79 13.66
C ASP A 131 -1.11 17.28 12.68
N GLY A 132 -1.51 16.96 11.44
CA GLY A 132 -0.63 16.43 10.40
C GLY A 132 -0.47 14.91 10.41
N THR A 133 -1.05 14.19 11.38
CA THR A 133 -1.08 12.72 11.31
C THR A 133 -1.95 12.28 10.14
N PRO A 134 -1.62 11.21 9.41
CA PRO A 134 -2.40 10.82 8.23
C PRO A 134 -3.69 10.08 8.59
N PHE A 135 -4.63 10.03 7.65
CA PHE A 135 -5.86 9.23 7.74
C PHE A 135 -5.59 7.74 7.60
N ALA A 136 -4.61 7.38 6.78
CA ALA A 136 -4.06 6.04 6.61
C ALA A 136 -2.55 6.07 6.88
N ASP A 137 -2.06 5.21 7.77
CA ASP A 137 -0.62 4.99 7.90
C ASP A 137 -0.05 4.23 6.69
N GLU A 138 1.28 4.11 6.63
CA GLU A 138 1.95 3.47 5.49
C GLU A 138 1.51 2.03 5.27
N VAL A 139 1.25 1.28 6.35
CA VAL A 139 0.74 -0.09 6.30
C VAL A 139 -0.66 -0.13 5.70
N THR A 140 -1.52 0.78 6.13
CA THR A 140 -2.90 0.90 5.64
C THR A 140 -2.91 1.34 4.17
N LEU A 141 -2.04 2.27 3.78
CA LEU A 141 -1.91 2.72 2.39
C LEU A 141 -1.44 1.59 1.46
N ALA A 142 -0.43 0.82 1.88
CA ALA A 142 0.04 -0.34 1.14
C ALA A 142 -1.08 -1.38 0.96
N TRP A 143 -1.80 -1.69 2.04
CA TRP A 143 -2.95 -2.59 2.00
C TRP A 143 -4.10 -2.09 1.11
N ILE A 144 -4.39 -0.78 1.12
CA ILE A 144 -5.39 -0.19 0.21
C ILE A 144 -4.95 -0.38 -1.24
N ALA A 145 -3.69 -0.08 -1.55
CA ALA A 145 -3.16 -0.23 -2.90
C ALA A 145 -3.21 -1.69 -3.38
N GLU A 146 -2.92 -2.64 -2.49
CA GLU A 146 -2.95 -4.07 -2.79
C GLU A 146 -4.39 -4.60 -2.88
N LYS A 147 -5.17 -4.56 -1.79
CA LYS A 147 -6.43 -5.32 -1.68
C LYS A 147 -7.67 -4.54 -2.10
N VAL A 148 -7.66 -3.22 -1.94
CA VAL A 148 -8.84 -2.39 -2.22
C VAL A 148 -8.87 -2.00 -3.69
N ASN A 149 -7.73 -1.67 -4.28
CA ASN A 149 -7.66 -1.23 -5.69
C ASN A 149 -7.53 -2.37 -6.72
N GLU A 150 -7.38 -3.62 -6.27
CA GLU A 150 -7.19 -4.81 -7.13
C GLU A 150 -8.34 -5.08 -8.14
N GLU A 151 -9.58 -4.67 -7.86
CA GLU A 151 -10.74 -5.02 -8.72
C GLU A 151 -10.92 -4.14 -9.97
N ASP A 152 -10.24 -3.00 -10.10
CA ASP A 152 -10.23 -2.25 -11.38
C ASP A 152 -9.46 -3.03 -12.48
N MET A 153 -8.87 -4.19 -12.15
CA MET A 153 -8.16 -5.08 -13.06
C MET A 153 -8.97 -6.29 -13.54
N MET A 154 -10.18 -6.55 -13.02
CA MET A 154 -10.91 -7.80 -13.31
C MET A 154 -12.11 -7.65 -14.25
N TYR A 155 -12.54 -6.41 -14.56
CA TYR A 155 -13.64 -6.12 -15.52
C TYR A 155 -13.26 -5.11 -16.61
N GLY A 156 -12.03 -5.21 -17.12
CA GLY A 156 -11.59 -4.55 -18.36
C GLY A 156 -11.23 -5.59 -19.40
N ASP A 157 -12.10 -5.79 -20.38
CA ASP A 157 -11.91 -6.72 -21.49
C ASP A 157 -10.66 -6.39 -22.35
N GLU A 158 -10.09 -7.46 -22.93
CA GLU A 158 -8.98 -7.56 -23.88
C GLU A 158 -7.50 -7.37 -23.46
N ALA A 159 -6.81 -8.51 -23.51
CA ALA A 159 -5.37 -8.74 -23.54
C ALA A 159 -4.62 -8.38 -22.25
N ALA A 160 -4.69 -9.30 -21.30
CA ALA A 160 -3.81 -9.40 -20.14
C ALA A 160 -2.34 -9.32 -20.57
N ILE A 161 -1.73 -8.16 -20.33
CA ILE A 161 -0.31 -8.09 -20.02
C ILE A 161 -0.24 -8.42 -18.54
N PRO A 162 0.49 -9.46 -18.09
CA PRO A 162 0.55 -9.79 -16.68
C PRO A 162 1.19 -8.59 -15.96
N ALA A 163 0.43 -7.93 -15.08
CA ALA A 163 0.99 -7.02 -14.10
C ALA A 163 1.48 -7.91 -12.95
N VAL A 164 2.80 -8.05 -12.85
CA VAL A 164 3.43 -8.79 -11.76
C VAL A 164 3.32 -7.95 -10.51
N VAL A 165 2.71 -8.55 -9.49
CA VAL A 165 2.67 -8.09 -8.10
C VAL A 165 4.09 -7.73 -7.65
N ASN A 166 4.30 -6.47 -7.26
CA ASN A 166 5.58 -5.95 -6.80
C ASN A 166 5.85 -6.42 -5.36
N GLY A 167 6.12 -7.71 -5.17
CA GLY A 167 6.41 -8.33 -3.85
C GLY A 167 7.69 -7.85 -3.16
N GLN A 168 8.44 -6.90 -3.74
CA GLN A 168 9.73 -6.45 -3.22
C GLN A 168 9.63 -5.30 -2.19
N THR A 169 8.48 -4.63 -2.10
CA THR A 169 8.31 -3.50 -1.16
C THR A 169 7.91 -3.99 0.23
N ASP A 170 7.08 -5.03 0.31
CA ASP A 170 6.71 -5.69 1.57
C ASP A 170 7.90 -6.38 2.26
N ASP A 171 8.85 -6.89 1.48
CA ASP A 171 10.07 -7.53 2.00
C ASP A 171 10.90 -6.60 2.89
N VAL A 172 10.97 -5.30 2.59
CA VAL A 172 11.87 -4.37 3.30
C VAL A 172 11.36 -4.01 4.70
N LEU A 173 10.04 -3.89 4.87
CA LEU A 173 9.44 -3.63 6.17
C LEU A 173 9.54 -4.85 7.10
N ILE A 174 9.36 -6.04 6.55
CA ILE A 174 9.58 -7.31 7.27
C ILE A 174 11.05 -7.40 7.71
N LEU A 175 11.97 -7.14 6.78
CA LEU A 175 13.41 -7.13 7.03
C LEU A 175 13.85 -6.15 8.13
N GLU A 176 13.22 -4.97 8.20
CA GLU A 176 13.52 -3.99 9.25
C GLU A 176 13.15 -4.55 10.63
N SER A 177 11.96 -5.13 10.76
CA SER A 177 11.51 -5.72 12.03
C SER A 177 12.40 -6.89 12.49
N GLU A 178 12.77 -7.78 11.56
CA GLU A 178 13.68 -8.91 11.82
C GLU A 178 15.09 -8.43 12.20
N ALA A 179 15.62 -7.40 11.52
CA ALA A 179 16.93 -6.83 11.83
C ALA A 179 16.96 -6.18 13.22
N MET A 180 15.87 -5.50 13.61
CA MET A 180 15.77 -4.90 14.94
C MET A 180 15.69 -5.97 16.03
N GLU A 181 14.86 -7.01 15.85
CA GLU A 181 14.77 -8.14 16.79
C GLU A 181 16.13 -8.83 16.96
N LYS A 182 16.86 -9.04 15.86
CA LYS A 182 18.20 -9.62 15.90
C LYS A 182 19.21 -8.72 16.61
N GLY A 183 19.09 -7.41 16.44
CA GLY A 183 19.91 -6.43 17.15
C GLY A 183 19.66 -6.43 18.65
N ASP A 184 18.40 -6.58 19.06
CA ASP A 184 17.99 -6.58 20.47
C ASP A 184 18.43 -7.86 21.19
N THR A 185 18.45 -8.98 20.47
CA THR A 185 18.78 -10.31 21.01
C THR A 185 20.27 -10.64 20.96
N GLU A 186 20.94 -10.34 19.85
CA GLU A 186 22.34 -10.75 19.57
C GLU A 186 23.31 -9.58 19.40
N GLY A 187 22.81 -8.34 19.37
CA GLY A 187 23.60 -7.12 19.23
C GLY A 187 23.66 -6.59 17.79
N PRO A 188 24.09 -5.31 17.62
CA PRO A 188 24.05 -4.62 16.34
C PRO A 188 24.94 -5.25 15.26
N GLU A 189 26.07 -5.86 15.64
CA GLU A 189 26.97 -6.52 14.69
C GLU A 189 26.32 -7.76 14.05
N ALA A 190 25.53 -8.51 14.82
CA ALA A 190 24.79 -9.67 14.34
C ALA A 190 23.68 -9.26 13.36
N ALA A 191 22.94 -8.18 13.67
CA ALA A 191 21.93 -7.61 12.78
C ALA A 191 22.52 -7.11 11.45
N LEU A 192 23.64 -6.39 11.50
CA LEU A 192 24.32 -5.90 10.31
C LEU A 192 24.88 -7.04 9.44
N THR A 193 25.48 -8.06 10.07
CA THR A 193 25.99 -9.25 9.36
C THR A 193 24.85 -10.01 8.70
N TRP A 194 23.72 -10.15 9.41
CA TRP A 194 22.53 -10.79 8.88
C TRP A 194 21.96 -10.06 7.66
N LEU A 195 21.80 -8.73 7.74
CA LEU A 195 21.38 -7.89 6.61
C LEU A 195 22.34 -8.02 5.42
N GLN A 196 23.64 -8.04 5.67
CA GLN A 196 24.67 -8.18 4.63
C GLN A 196 24.64 -9.57 3.95
N SER A 197 24.20 -10.61 4.67
CA SER A 197 24.16 -12.00 4.18
C SER A 197 22.88 -12.37 3.43
N ARG A 198 21.93 -11.43 3.25
CA ARG A 198 20.64 -11.73 2.61
C ARG A 198 20.83 -12.16 1.14
N PRO A 199 20.18 -13.25 0.71
CA PRO A 199 20.08 -13.58 -0.70
C PRO A 199 19.19 -12.54 -1.41
N GLY A 200 19.44 -12.25 -2.70
CA GLY A 200 18.63 -11.29 -3.46
C GLY A 200 19.21 -9.88 -3.58
N MET A 201 20.52 -9.70 -3.36
CA MET A 201 21.24 -8.47 -3.74
C MET A 201 21.31 -8.24 -5.27
N ASP A 202 20.42 -8.84 -6.06
CA ASP A 202 20.54 -8.91 -7.50
C ASP A 202 20.12 -7.58 -8.16
N THR A 203 19.14 -6.88 -7.58
CA THR A 203 18.68 -5.58 -8.11
C THR A 203 19.36 -4.38 -7.44
N PRO A 204 19.65 -3.29 -8.18
CA PRO A 204 20.19 -2.07 -7.59
C PRO A 204 19.31 -1.48 -6.48
N ARG A 205 17.98 -1.52 -6.67
CA ARG A 205 17.01 -1.10 -5.66
C ARG A 205 17.14 -1.89 -4.35
N HIS A 206 17.15 -3.22 -4.42
CA HIS A 206 17.22 -4.04 -3.20
C HIS A 206 18.52 -3.79 -2.43
N ARG A 207 19.65 -3.69 -3.14
CA ARG A 207 20.94 -3.31 -2.52
C ARG A 207 20.88 -1.95 -1.82
N TRP A 208 20.25 -0.96 -2.45
CA TRP A 208 20.09 0.37 -1.86
C TRP A 208 19.24 0.32 -0.58
N LEU A 209 18.13 -0.44 -0.60
CA LEU A 209 17.22 -0.58 0.55
C LEU A 209 17.86 -1.33 1.72
N ILE A 210 18.57 -2.43 1.48
CA ILE A 210 19.32 -3.14 2.54
C ILE A 210 20.36 -2.22 3.19
N ARG A 211 21.06 -1.43 2.38
CA ARG A 211 22.07 -0.48 2.87
C ARG A 211 21.44 0.64 3.72
N LEU A 212 20.23 1.08 3.38
CA LEU A 212 19.44 1.99 4.21
C LEU A 212 19.03 1.34 5.55
N LEU A 213 18.58 0.09 5.54
CA LEU A 213 18.25 -0.64 6.77
C LEU A 213 19.47 -0.78 7.68
N MET A 214 20.64 -1.09 7.12
CA MET A 214 21.89 -1.12 7.88
C MET A 214 22.19 0.23 8.55
N ALA A 215 21.91 1.35 7.87
CA ALA A 215 22.09 2.68 8.45
C ALA A 215 21.14 2.93 9.62
N ARG A 216 19.87 2.54 9.50
CA ARG A 216 18.87 2.66 10.58
C ARG A 216 19.22 1.81 11.79
N VAL A 217 19.68 0.57 11.58
CA VAL A 217 20.19 -0.28 12.66
C VAL A 217 21.38 0.39 13.33
N ALA A 218 22.36 0.87 12.56
CA ALA A 218 23.53 1.56 13.12
C ALA A 218 23.12 2.78 13.97
N GLU A 219 22.17 3.59 13.50
CA GLU A 219 21.63 4.74 14.22
C GLU A 219 20.93 4.33 15.53
N GLN A 220 20.04 3.34 15.47
CA GLN A 220 19.26 2.86 16.62
C GLN A 220 20.15 2.36 17.77
N TYR A 221 21.26 1.69 17.46
CA TYR A 221 22.20 1.16 18.45
C TYR A 221 23.38 2.11 18.76
N GLY A 222 23.28 3.40 18.38
CA GLY A 222 24.25 4.44 18.74
C GLY A 222 25.59 4.38 17.99
N ARG A 223 25.65 3.69 16.84
CA ARG A 223 26.81 3.64 15.93
C ARG A 223 26.75 4.80 14.93
N ASN A 224 26.68 6.02 15.45
CA ASN A 224 26.35 7.22 14.68
C ASN A 224 27.31 7.49 13.50
N ASP A 225 28.63 7.34 13.71
CA ASP A 225 29.62 7.56 12.64
C ASP A 225 29.41 6.60 11.45
N MET A 226 29.07 5.34 11.74
CA MET A 226 28.76 4.35 10.72
C MET A 226 27.47 4.72 9.98
N ALA A 227 26.41 5.10 10.71
CA ALA A 227 25.16 5.54 10.11
C ALA A 227 25.38 6.74 9.18
N LEU A 228 26.18 7.74 9.60
CA LEU A 228 26.54 8.90 8.77
C LEU A 228 27.26 8.49 7.49
N HIS A 229 28.22 7.57 7.55
CA HIS A 229 28.92 7.09 6.36
C HIS A 229 27.99 6.31 5.42
N LEU A 230 27.12 5.45 5.95
CA LEU A 230 26.16 4.69 5.15
C LEU A 230 25.16 5.62 4.45
N LEU A 231 24.59 6.60 5.17
CA LEU A 231 23.67 7.58 4.62
C LEU A 231 24.36 8.48 3.59
N GLY A 232 25.59 8.91 3.84
CA GLY A 232 26.38 9.70 2.89
C GLY A 232 26.64 8.96 1.56
N GLU A 233 26.95 7.67 1.62
CA GLU A 233 27.06 6.82 0.44
C GLU A 233 25.74 6.75 -0.33
N LEU A 234 24.61 6.55 0.36
CA LEU A 234 23.29 6.44 -0.25
C LEU A 234 22.89 7.73 -0.97
N ILE A 235 23.13 8.89 -0.35
CA ILE A 235 22.90 10.21 -0.95
C ILE A 235 23.75 10.38 -2.21
N THR A 236 25.02 9.96 -2.15
CA THR A 236 25.95 10.10 -3.28
C THR A 236 25.55 9.19 -4.45
N ARG A 237 24.96 8.01 -4.18
CA ARG A 237 24.55 6.99 -5.16
C ARG A 237 23.12 7.16 -5.69
N ALA A 238 22.26 7.89 -5.00
CA ALA A 238 20.87 8.07 -5.41
C ALA A 238 20.71 8.70 -6.81
N PRO A 239 21.48 9.74 -7.21
CA PRO A 239 21.34 10.36 -8.52
C PRO A 239 21.69 9.46 -9.72
N GLN A 240 22.44 8.38 -9.49
CA GLN A 240 22.87 7.43 -10.53
C GLN A 240 21.86 6.29 -10.72
N LEU A 241 20.91 6.11 -9.80
CA LEU A 241 19.84 5.14 -9.95
C LEU A 241 18.80 5.66 -10.95
N THR A 242 18.56 4.89 -11.99
CA THR A 242 17.54 5.21 -12.99
C THR A 242 16.20 4.59 -12.63
N LEU A 243 15.14 5.02 -13.30
CA LEU A 243 13.83 4.36 -13.17
C LEU A 243 13.88 2.89 -13.61
N GLU A 244 14.78 2.54 -14.53
CA GLU A 244 14.99 1.16 -14.98
C GLU A 244 15.58 0.29 -13.85
N ASP A 245 16.46 0.87 -13.03
CA ASP A 245 17.05 0.21 -11.87
C ASP A 245 16.07 0.10 -10.68
N TRP A 246 15.11 1.03 -10.60
CA TRP A 246 14.21 1.20 -9.46
C TRP A 246 12.83 0.54 -9.65
N GLU A 247 12.21 0.74 -10.80
CA GLU A 247 10.88 0.20 -11.17
C GLU A 247 10.89 -0.30 -12.64
N PRO A 248 11.67 -1.35 -12.95
CA PRO A 248 11.76 -1.89 -14.31
C PRO A 248 10.40 -2.31 -14.86
N ALA A 249 9.50 -2.81 -14.01
CA ALA A 249 8.16 -3.23 -14.40
C ALA A 249 7.28 -2.07 -14.88
N LEU A 250 7.34 -0.91 -14.22
CA LEU A 250 6.63 0.30 -14.65
C LEU A 250 7.18 0.82 -15.97
N LEU A 251 8.50 0.83 -16.12
CA LEU A 251 9.14 1.27 -17.35
C LEU A 251 8.80 0.34 -18.52
N PHE A 252 8.70 -0.98 -18.27
CA PHE A 252 8.20 -1.95 -19.24
C PHE A 252 6.77 -1.60 -19.67
N GLU A 253 5.87 -1.32 -18.72
CA GLU A 253 4.49 -0.98 -19.02
C GLU A 253 4.38 0.28 -19.91
N VAL A 254 5.13 1.34 -19.57
CA VAL A 254 5.17 2.57 -20.36
C VAL A 254 5.63 2.29 -21.79
N ARG A 255 6.73 1.55 -21.96
CA ARG A 255 7.28 1.18 -23.27
C ARG A 255 6.29 0.31 -24.06
N ALA A 256 5.65 -0.67 -23.42
CA ALA A 256 4.68 -1.57 -24.05
C ALA A 256 3.42 -0.84 -24.51
N ARG A 257 2.86 0.04 -23.68
CA ARG A 257 1.68 0.86 -24.03
C ARG A 257 1.99 1.81 -25.18
N ARG A 258 3.16 2.46 -25.17
CA ARG A 258 3.60 3.32 -26.28
C ARG A 258 3.75 2.51 -27.58
N LEU A 259 4.39 1.35 -27.53
CA LEU A 259 4.55 0.46 -28.68
C LEU A 259 3.19 0.05 -29.27
N LYS A 260 2.21 -0.31 -28.43
CA LYS A 260 0.84 -0.63 -28.85
C LYS A 260 0.21 0.53 -29.64
N LEU A 261 0.27 1.76 -29.11
CA LEU A 261 -0.30 2.94 -29.76
C LEU A 261 0.41 3.29 -31.09
N LEU A 262 1.74 3.13 -31.14
CA LEU A 262 2.50 3.34 -32.38
C LEU A 262 2.14 2.31 -33.45
N ARG A 263 1.96 1.03 -33.10
CA ARG A 263 1.45 -0.01 -34.01
C ARG A 263 0.07 0.33 -34.57
N MET A 264 -0.85 0.79 -33.73
CA MET A 264 -2.17 1.23 -34.16
C MET A 264 -2.12 2.41 -35.13
N LYS A 265 -1.18 3.34 -34.94
CA LYS A 265 -1.00 4.49 -35.83
C LYS A 265 -0.34 4.08 -37.16
N ALA A 266 0.66 3.23 -37.12
CA ALA A 266 1.33 2.68 -38.29
C ALA A 266 0.37 1.89 -39.20
N GLY A 267 -0.63 1.20 -38.64
CA GLY A 267 -1.66 0.49 -39.41
C GLY A 267 -2.61 1.39 -40.22
N ARG A 268 -2.59 2.71 -40.02
CA ARG A 268 -3.50 3.66 -40.72
C ARG A 268 -2.90 4.25 -42.00
N SER A 269 -1.58 4.22 -42.18
CA SER A 269 -0.90 4.77 -43.35
C SER A 269 0.49 4.19 -43.54
N GLU A 270 0.86 3.81 -44.77
CA GLU A 270 2.20 3.27 -45.07
C GLU A 270 3.31 4.32 -44.86
N SER A 271 2.98 5.60 -45.04
CA SER A 271 3.90 6.71 -44.73
C SER A 271 4.15 6.87 -43.23
N ASP A 272 3.12 6.66 -42.40
CA ASP A 272 3.25 6.67 -40.94
C ASP A 272 4.04 5.45 -40.46
N LYS A 273 3.80 4.28 -41.06
CA LYS A 273 4.53 3.05 -40.75
C LYS A 273 6.03 3.19 -40.98
N ALA A 274 6.45 3.69 -42.15
CA ALA A 274 7.87 3.92 -42.45
C ALA A 274 8.52 4.93 -41.48
N ARG A 275 7.76 5.96 -41.07
CA ARG A 275 8.25 6.99 -40.13
C ARG A 275 8.38 6.48 -38.69
N LEU A 276 7.46 5.63 -38.22
CA LEU A 276 7.40 5.19 -36.82
C LEU A 276 8.22 3.92 -36.53
N MET A 277 8.61 3.18 -37.57
CA MET A 277 9.33 1.89 -37.45
C MET A 277 10.62 1.98 -36.60
N PRO A 278 11.52 2.97 -36.75
CA PRO A 278 12.73 3.06 -35.91
C PRO A 278 12.43 3.23 -34.42
N GLU A 279 11.36 3.95 -34.08
CA GLU A 279 10.94 4.16 -32.69
C GLU A 279 10.33 2.88 -32.11
N MET A 280 9.53 2.17 -32.90
CA MET A 280 8.97 0.88 -32.51
C MET A 280 10.07 -0.17 -32.25
N ASP A 281 11.11 -0.22 -33.08
CA ASP A 281 12.24 -1.14 -32.89
C ASP A 281 13.03 -0.81 -31.62
N THR A 282 13.24 0.48 -31.35
CA THR A 282 13.91 0.95 -30.12
C THR A 282 13.12 0.56 -28.87
N LEU A 283 11.79 0.71 -28.90
CA LEU A 283 10.92 0.32 -27.79
C LEU A 283 10.93 -1.19 -27.57
N LEU A 284 10.89 -1.98 -28.64
CA LEU A 284 10.93 -3.43 -28.57
C LEU A 284 12.26 -3.93 -28.00
N ALA A 285 13.39 -3.35 -28.44
CA ALA A 285 14.70 -3.66 -27.86
C ALA A 285 14.76 -3.34 -26.35
N GLY A 286 14.21 -2.20 -25.93
CA GLY A 286 14.14 -1.81 -24.51
C GLY A 286 13.22 -2.70 -23.67
N LEU A 287 12.15 -3.26 -24.26
CA LEU A 287 11.28 -4.24 -23.60
C LEU A 287 12.00 -5.58 -23.41
N ILE A 288 12.72 -6.05 -24.43
CA ILE A 288 13.53 -7.27 -24.35
C ILE A 288 14.64 -7.12 -23.29
N ALA A 289 15.28 -5.96 -23.20
CA ALA A 289 16.32 -5.71 -22.21
C ALA A 289 15.81 -5.82 -20.76
N ILE A 290 14.58 -5.39 -20.49
CA ILE A 290 13.96 -5.50 -19.18
C ILE A 290 13.51 -6.95 -18.89
N ASP A 291 12.74 -7.54 -19.81
CA ASP A 291 12.17 -8.88 -19.63
C ASP A 291 11.94 -9.58 -20.99
N PRO A 292 12.89 -10.43 -21.43
CA PRO A 292 12.78 -11.15 -22.69
C PRO A 292 11.56 -12.09 -22.76
N ALA A 293 11.19 -12.72 -21.64
CA ALA A 293 10.09 -13.67 -21.60
C ALA A 293 8.74 -12.96 -21.80
N ARG A 294 8.56 -11.82 -21.12
CA ARG A 294 7.36 -10.98 -21.27
C ARG A 294 7.33 -10.26 -22.60
N ALA A 295 8.47 -9.85 -23.14
CA ALA A 295 8.57 -9.21 -24.46
C ALA A 295 8.26 -10.17 -25.62
N MET A 296 8.42 -11.49 -25.44
CA MET A 296 8.17 -12.50 -26.48
C MET A 296 6.77 -12.40 -27.09
N VAL A 297 5.75 -12.14 -26.28
CA VAL A 297 4.35 -11.98 -26.73
C VAL A 297 4.15 -10.73 -27.60
N LEU A 298 5.04 -9.74 -27.45
CA LEU A 298 5.00 -8.48 -28.19
C LEU A 298 5.83 -8.55 -29.49
N CYS A 299 6.63 -9.58 -29.71
CA CYS A 299 7.46 -9.74 -30.92
C CYS A 299 6.70 -10.31 -32.14
N GLY A 300 5.40 -10.58 -32.00
CA GLY A 300 4.48 -10.93 -33.10
C GLY A 300 3.79 -9.74 -33.76
#